data_AF-A0A3A9Y4B4-F1
#
_entry.id   AF-A0A3A9Y4B4-F1
#
_cell.length_a   1.000
_cell.length_b   1.000
_cell.length_c   1.000
_cell.angle_alpha   90.00
_cell.angle_beta   90.00
_cell.angle_gamma   90.00
#
_symmetry.space_group_name_H-M   'P 1'
#
loop_
_entity.id
_entity.type
_entity.pdbx_description
1 polymer ?
#
loop_
_entity_poly.entity_id
_entity_poly.type
_entity_poly.pdbx_seq_one_letter_code
_entity_poly.pdbx_strand_id
1 'polypeptide(L)'
;MTEREAVAHLLRRATFGPTAEEVDAAERAGYPATLNRLLTPSGTDRGAAATPTPTLGPDPAAHLEKGASREQRQQANQQRREQVTAVTEWWLDRMVAAEHQTDEKLLFFWHGHWATSVQKVRAASLMLRQLDTLRRLGRGPLAPLVEAMVRDPALILWLDGQKNTRKAPNENLARELMELFTLGIGGGYTEADVKEGARALTGWLVDRRTAVARFEERRHDKAPKTILGSRGAFDAGSYARLLAGRPEAARFIASRLWFRYAGVDVPPPEGITGPDTVTVLRRLFTAPTFPQTRDNLVKQPVEWLVGAARQLGVRPSALPEQGRRQLMAGLNALDQMPLRPPSVGGWPAGTAWLTTSSLQARLRLANQLAGAAAPAVLARLTAAPTAGRPDALARLLVVDRWSARTRAALTPLADDPRRLLVTGLVSPEYAVS
;
A
#
# COMPACT_ATOMS: atom_id res chain seq x y z
N MET A 1 6.69 -5.75 28.45
CA MET A 1 7.41 -5.40 27.21
C MET A 1 8.45 -4.37 27.57
N THR A 2 9.70 -4.57 27.19
CA THR A 2 10.74 -3.56 27.36
C THR A 2 10.49 -2.37 26.42
N GLU A 3 11.13 -1.23 26.67
CA GLU A 3 11.04 -0.07 25.77
C GLU A 3 11.44 -0.44 24.34
N ARG A 4 12.55 -1.18 24.19
CA ARG A 4 13.05 -1.69 22.90
C ARG A 4 12.00 -2.51 22.16
N GLU A 5 11.39 -3.47 22.85
CA GLU A 5 10.35 -4.33 22.28
C GLU A 5 9.12 -3.51 21.85
N ALA A 6 8.78 -2.45 22.60
CA ALA A 6 7.65 -1.57 22.30
C ALA A 6 7.89 -0.73 21.05
N VAL A 7 9.06 -0.09 20.95
CA VAL A 7 9.41 0.72 19.79
C VAL A 7 9.69 -0.13 18.55
N ALA A 8 10.26 -1.34 18.70
CA ALA A 8 10.42 -2.28 17.60
C ALA A 8 9.07 -2.73 17.05
N HIS A 9 8.10 -3.04 17.91
CA HIS A 9 6.72 -3.36 17.50
C HIS A 9 6.09 -2.19 16.75
N LEU A 10 6.12 -0.98 17.33
CA LEU A 10 5.62 0.23 16.68
C LEU A 10 6.24 0.42 15.28
N LEU A 11 7.56 0.34 15.18
CA LEU A 11 8.26 0.56 13.92
C LEU A 11 7.92 -0.51 12.88
N ARG A 12 7.87 -1.80 13.25
CA ARG A 12 7.41 -2.87 12.35
C ARG A 12 6.00 -2.59 11.82
N ARG A 13 5.11 -2.04 12.65
CA ARG A 13 3.75 -1.69 12.22
C ARG A 13 3.69 -0.40 11.42
N ALA A 14 4.46 0.63 11.75
CA ALA A 14 4.37 1.96 11.13
C ALA A 14 5.30 2.17 9.91
N THR A 15 6.24 1.27 9.63
CA THR A 15 7.21 1.35 8.51
C THR A 15 7.24 0.07 7.67
N PHE A 16 7.88 0.06 6.51
CA PHE A 16 8.01 -1.17 5.70
C PHE A 16 8.97 -2.21 6.29
N GLY A 17 9.61 -1.93 7.42
CA GLY A 17 10.61 -2.78 8.04
C GLY A 17 11.74 -1.91 8.57
N PRO A 18 11.83 -1.70 9.90
CA PRO A 18 12.88 -0.88 10.46
C PRO A 18 14.24 -1.56 10.37
N THR A 19 15.30 -0.75 10.34
CA THR A 19 16.66 -1.24 10.57
C THR A 19 16.97 -1.34 12.06
N ALA A 20 18.04 -2.06 12.41
CA ALA A 20 18.52 -2.12 13.79
C ALA A 20 18.88 -0.73 14.33
N GLU A 21 19.47 0.14 13.50
CA GLU A 21 19.84 1.50 13.87
C GLU A 21 18.61 2.39 14.14
N GLU A 22 17.53 2.22 13.37
CA GLU A 22 16.27 2.93 13.60
C GLU A 22 15.63 2.52 14.93
N VAL A 23 15.70 1.23 15.29
CA VAL A 23 15.22 0.72 16.59
C VAL A 23 16.08 1.25 17.72
N ASP A 24 17.41 1.23 17.58
CA ASP A 24 18.34 1.77 18.57
C ASP A 24 18.10 3.28 18.79
N ALA A 25 17.82 4.03 17.72
CA ALA A 25 17.48 5.46 17.81
C ALA A 25 16.10 5.70 18.44
N ALA A 26 15.12 4.84 18.15
CA ALA A 26 13.79 4.93 18.74
C ALA A 26 13.80 4.58 20.23
N GLU A 27 14.56 3.57 20.65
CA GLU A 27 14.72 3.19 22.06
C GLU A 27 15.32 4.34 22.87
N ARG A 28 16.36 5.01 22.35
CA ARG A 28 16.94 6.20 22.99
C ARG A 28 15.97 7.38 23.08
N ALA A 29 15.09 7.53 22.08
CA ALA A 29 14.12 8.63 22.05
C ALA A 29 12.87 8.35 22.90
N GLY A 30 12.54 7.07 23.12
CA GLY A 30 11.31 6.61 23.72
C GLY A 30 10.12 6.55 22.76
N TYR A 31 9.12 5.76 23.12
CA TYR A 31 7.92 5.49 22.34
C TYR A 31 7.14 6.76 21.96
N PRO A 32 6.82 7.69 22.88
CA PRO A 32 6.02 8.87 22.53
C PRO A 32 6.70 9.79 21.51
N ALA A 33 8.01 10.01 21.66
CA ALA A 33 8.78 10.84 20.74
C ALA A 33 8.93 10.16 19.37
N THR A 34 9.13 8.84 19.35
CA THR A 34 9.20 8.05 18.13
C THR A 34 7.88 8.09 17.37
N LEU A 35 6.75 7.83 18.05
CA LEU A 35 5.42 7.91 17.44
C LEU A 35 5.15 9.31 16.88
N ASN A 36 5.51 10.36 17.61
CA ASN A 36 5.32 11.71 17.12
C ASN A 36 6.14 11.98 15.85
N ARG A 37 7.40 11.53 15.79
CA ARG A 37 8.26 11.68 14.60
C ARG A 37 7.69 10.94 13.38
N LEU A 38 7.10 9.76 13.57
CA LEU A 38 6.46 8.98 12.50
C LEU A 38 5.19 9.66 11.97
N LEU A 39 4.37 10.22 12.87
CA LEU A 39 3.07 10.81 12.51
C LEU A 39 3.14 12.29 12.11
N THR A 40 4.19 12.99 12.48
CA THR A 40 4.43 14.39 12.10
C THR A 40 5.92 14.56 11.79
N PRO A 41 6.42 13.95 10.70
CA PRO A 41 7.81 14.09 10.33
C PRO A 41 8.12 15.54 9.94
N SER A 42 9.30 16.02 10.31
CA SER A 42 9.76 17.39 10.07
C SER A 42 10.92 17.41 9.07
N GLY A 43 10.95 18.44 8.21
CA GLY A 43 12.02 18.62 7.24
C GLY A 43 11.78 17.84 5.93
N THR A 44 12.79 17.86 5.06
CA THR A 44 12.75 17.18 3.77
C THR A 44 13.13 15.72 3.94
N ASP A 45 12.31 14.80 3.44
CA ASP A 45 12.68 13.39 3.30
C ASP A 45 13.74 13.25 2.20
N ARG A 46 15.00 13.00 2.60
CA ARG A 46 16.14 12.94 1.68
C ARG A 46 16.07 11.70 0.80
N GLY A 47 15.59 10.58 1.34
CA GLY A 47 15.42 9.33 0.60
C GLY A 47 14.37 9.45 -0.50
N ALA A 48 13.25 10.12 -0.19
CA ALA A 48 12.22 10.49 -1.16
C ALA A 48 12.74 11.49 -2.20
N ALA A 49 13.54 12.48 -1.80
CA ALA A 49 14.14 13.44 -2.73
C ALA A 49 15.14 12.76 -3.69
N ALA A 50 15.87 11.74 -3.21
CA ALA A 50 16.78 10.93 -4.02
C ALA A 50 16.07 9.92 -4.94
N THR A 51 14.74 9.82 -4.84
CA THR A 51 13.89 8.93 -5.66
C THR A 51 12.78 9.74 -6.32
N PRO A 52 13.12 10.69 -7.21
CA PRO A 52 12.14 11.57 -7.84
C PRO A 52 11.12 10.76 -8.64
N THR A 53 9.87 11.22 -8.61
CA THR A 53 8.77 10.65 -9.41
C THR A 53 9.17 10.58 -10.89
N PRO A 54 8.97 9.44 -11.57
CA PRO A 54 9.38 9.29 -12.96
C PRO A 54 8.55 10.21 -13.87
N THR A 55 9.24 10.88 -14.79
CA THR A 55 8.58 11.63 -15.87
C THR A 55 8.10 10.65 -16.93
N LEU A 56 6.78 10.48 -17.04
CA LEU A 56 6.17 9.64 -18.05
C LEU A 56 5.76 10.49 -19.26
N GLY A 57 5.97 9.95 -20.46
CA GLY A 57 5.32 10.46 -21.67
C GLY A 57 3.79 10.25 -21.64
N PRO A 58 3.07 10.73 -22.66
CA PRO A 58 1.63 10.48 -22.79
C PRO A 58 1.33 8.98 -22.89
N ASP A 59 0.05 8.61 -22.72
CA ASP A 59 -0.39 7.24 -22.97
C ASP A 59 -0.07 6.87 -24.44
N PRO A 60 0.86 5.92 -24.70
CA PRO A 60 1.34 5.64 -26.06
C PRO A 60 0.23 5.24 -27.02
N ALA A 61 -0.84 4.61 -26.53
CA ALA A 61 -1.96 4.20 -27.39
C ALA A 61 -3.11 5.22 -27.45
N ALA A 62 -3.06 6.32 -26.70
CA ALA A 62 -4.08 7.38 -26.79
C ALA A 62 -3.92 8.26 -28.05
N HIS A 63 -2.75 8.21 -28.69
CA HIS A 63 -2.43 8.96 -29.90
C HIS A 63 -2.47 8.12 -31.19
N LEU A 64 -2.78 6.83 -31.09
CA LEU A 64 -2.93 5.98 -32.28
C LEU A 64 -4.12 6.43 -33.11
N GLU A 65 -3.91 6.57 -34.42
CA GLU A 65 -4.96 6.92 -35.37
C GLU A 65 -5.92 5.74 -35.62
N LYS A 66 -7.11 6.08 -36.11
CA LYS A 66 -8.09 5.09 -36.55
C LYS A 66 -7.52 4.38 -37.79
N GLY A 67 -7.16 3.10 -37.65
CA GLY A 67 -6.50 2.33 -38.69
C GLY A 67 -5.06 1.93 -38.38
N ALA A 68 -4.51 2.33 -37.22
CA ALA A 68 -3.15 1.96 -36.80
C ALA A 68 -2.89 0.46 -36.96
N SER A 69 -1.72 0.13 -37.52
CA SER A 69 -1.29 -1.23 -37.86
C SER A 69 -1.16 -2.11 -36.61
N ARG A 70 -1.11 -3.44 -36.82
CA ARG A 70 -0.86 -4.39 -35.72
C ARG A 70 0.46 -4.10 -35.00
N GLU A 71 1.49 -3.75 -35.75
CA GLU A 71 2.82 -3.44 -35.23
C GLU A 71 2.82 -2.17 -34.37
N GLN A 72 2.19 -1.09 -34.85
CA GLN A 72 2.04 0.16 -34.08
C GLN A 72 1.31 -0.09 -32.75
N ARG A 73 0.26 -0.92 -32.75
CA ARG A 73 -0.47 -1.30 -31.52
C ARG A 73 0.39 -2.14 -30.58
N GLN A 74 1.21 -3.05 -31.11
CA GLN A 74 2.14 -3.85 -30.31
C GLN A 74 3.21 -2.98 -29.66
N GLN A 75 3.81 -2.05 -30.42
CA GLN A 75 4.79 -1.11 -29.90
C GLN A 75 4.20 -0.20 -28.82
N ALA A 76 3.01 0.37 -29.02
CA ALA A 76 2.34 1.17 -28.00
C ALA A 76 2.03 0.37 -26.72
N ASN A 77 1.62 -0.90 -26.85
CA ASN A 77 1.41 -1.77 -25.70
C ASN A 77 2.72 -2.14 -24.98
N GLN A 78 3.83 -2.28 -25.72
CA GLN A 78 5.15 -2.49 -25.15
C GLN A 78 5.60 -1.27 -24.33
N GLN A 79 5.48 -0.07 -24.89
CA GLN A 79 5.79 1.17 -24.19
C GLN A 79 4.92 1.38 -22.94
N ARG A 80 3.62 1.03 -23.00
CA ARG A 80 2.75 1.02 -21.80
C ARG A 80 3.27 0.09 -20.71
N ARG A 81 3.75 -1.11 -21.07
CA ARG A 81 4.34 -2.06 -20.10
C ARG A 81 5.60 -1.47 -19.49
N GLU A 82 6.46 -0.85 -20.29
CA GLU A 82 7.68 -0.19 -19.83
C GLU A 82 7.38 0.97 -18.87
N GLN A 83 6.39 1.82 -19.18
CA GLN A 83 5.94 2.88 -18.27
C GLN A 83 5.41 2.32 -16.94
N VAL A 84 4.65 1.23 -16.97
CA VAL A 84 4.17 0.57 -15.73
C VAL A 84 5.34 0.00 -14.93
N THR A 85 6.28 -0.68 -15.58
CA THR A 85 7.49 -1.19 -14.93
C THR A 85 8.29 -0.06 -14.29
N ALA A 86 8.49 1.06 -14.99
CA ALA A 86 9.22 2.22 -14.48
C ALA A 86 8.57 2.78 -13.20
N VAL A 87 7.24 2.92 -13.16
CA VAL A 87 6.54 3.38 -11.93
C VAL A 87 6.64 2.35 -10.82
N THR A 88 6.48 1.06 -11.11
CA THR A 88 6.59 0.02 -10.08
C THR A 88 7.99 -0.05 -9.47
N GLU A 89 9.04 -0.04 -10.30
CA GLU A 89 10.43 -0.05 -9.85
C GLU A 89 10.77 1.21 -9.05
N TRP A 90 10.35 2.39 -9.53
CA TRP A 90 10.49 3.64 -8.79
C TRP A 90 9.85 3.54 -7.42
N TRP A 91 8.61 3.04 -7.34
CA TRP A 91 7.89 3.04 -6.08
C TRP A 91 8.50 2.05 -5.08
N LEU A 92 8.92 0.86 -5.52
CA LEU A 92 9.66 -0.09 -4.69
C LEU A 92 10.96 0.52 -4.17
N ASP A 93 11.72 1.21 -5.04
CA ASP A 93 12.96 1.87 -4.64
C ASP A 93 12.70 3.02 -3.65
N ARG A 94 11.63 3.80 -3.87
CA ARG A 94 11.19 4.87 -2.96
C ARG A 94 10.74 4.34 -1.60
N MET A 95 10.00 3.23 -1.55
CA MET A 95 9.60 2.57 -0.29
C MET A 95 10.83 2.13 0.53
N VAL A 96 11.91 1.70 -0.14
CA VAL A 96 13.18 1.38 0.53
C VAL A 96 13.88 2.66 0.99
N ALA A 97 13.90 3.69 0.15
CA ALA A 97 14.66 4.93 0.34
C ALA A 97 14.12 5.85 1.44
N ALA A 98 12.80 6.04 1.47
CA ALA A 98 12.15 7.13 2.18
C ALA A 98 12.52 7.12 3.67
N GLU A 99 12.81 8.28 4.23
CA GLU A 99 13.04 8.45 5.67
C GLU A 99 11.69 8.56 6.40
N HIS A 100 10.69 9.19 5.77
CA HIS A 100 9.33 9.32 6.29
C HIS A 100 8.52 8.06 5.94
N GLN A 101 8.95 6.91 6.47
CA GLN A 101 8.40 5.59 6.12
C GLN A 101 6.89 5.46 6.30
N THR A 102 6.30 6.13 7.29
CA THR A 102 4.85 6.11 7.51
C THR A 102 4.07 6.75 6.35
N ASP A 103 4.67 7.69 5.61
CA ASP A 103 4.03 8.30 4.44
C ASP A 103 3.88 7.29 3.30
N GLU A 104 4.93 6.55 2.97
CA GLU A 104 4.89 5.53 1.92
C GLU A 104 4.08 4.29 2.36
N LYS A 105 4.13 3.91 3.64
CA LYS A 105 3.29 2.82 4.18
C LYS A 105 1.80 3.19 4.13
N LEU A 106 1.45 4.42 4.49
CA LEU A 106 0.08 4.92 4.39
C LEU A 106 -0.38 5.05 2.93
N LEU A 107 0.49 5.51 2.03
CA LEU A 107 0.19 5.53 0.59
C LEU A 107 -0.11 4.12 0.07
N PHE A 108 0.66 3.11 0.46
CA PHE A 108 0.41 1.73 0.05
C PHE A 108 -0.88 1.16 0.67
N PHE A 109 -1.21 1.55 1.90
CA PHE A 109 -2.55 1.28 2.47
C PHE A 109 -3.65 1.87 1.60
N TRP A 110 -3.58 3.16 1.27
CA TRP A 110 -4.60 3.82 0.48
C TRP A 110 -4.71 3.27 -0.94
N HIS A 111 -3.60 2.91 -1.57
CA HIS A 111 -3.59 2.26 -2.88
C HIS A 111 -4.28 0.88 -2.84
N GLY A 112 -4.14 0.15 -1.72
CA GLY A 112 -4.88 -1.09 -1.49
C GLY A 112 -6.33 -0.89 -1.06
N HIS A 113 -6.69 0.25 -0.46
CA HIS A 113 -8.07 0.59 -0.08
C HIS A 113 -8.87 1.06 -1.29
N TRP A 114 -8.34 2.04 -2.04
CA TRP A 114 -8.87 2.54 -3.30
C TRP A 114 -8.41 1.68 -4.48
N ALA A 115 -8.63 0.38 -4.35
CA ALA A 115 -8.02 -0.64 -5.19
C ALA A 115 -8.33 -0.44 -6.69
N THR A 116 -7.40 0.20 -7.39
CA THR A 116 -7.46 0.53 -8.81
C THR A 116 -6.36 -0.22 -9.54
N SER A 117 -6.70 -1.03 -10.53
CA SER A 117 -5.70 -1.84 -11.25
C SER A 117 -5.32 -1.28 -12.62
N VAL A 118 -4.02 -1.11 -12.82
CA VAL A 118 -3.44 -0.69 -14.10
C VAL A 118 -3.71 -1.69 -15.23
N GLN A 119 -4.09 -2.93 -14.92
CA GLN A 119 -4.42 -3.95 -15.92
C GLN A 119 -5.66 -3.57 -16.76
N LYS A 120 -6.67 -2.93 -16.13
CA LYS A 120 -7.85 -2.39 -16.83
C LYS A 120 -7.68 -0.93 -17.20
N VAL A 121 -7.07 -0.11 -16.33
CA VAL A 121 -6.82 1.32 -16.63
C VAL A 121 -5.89 1.48 -17.83
N ARG A 122 -4.84 0.65 -17.94
CA ARG A 122 -3.85 0.63 -19.03
C ARG A 122 -3.15 1.97 -19.28
N ALA A 123 -2.90 2.75 -18.23
CA ALA A 123 -2.16 4.02 -18.31
C ALA A 123 -1.41 4.27 -17.00
N ALA A 124 -0.07 4.24 -17.05
CA ALA A 124 0.78 4.45 -15.88
C ALA A 124 0.67 5.90 -15.33
N SER A 125 0.51 6.89 -16.22
CA SER A 125 0.33 8.30 -15.84
C SER A 125 -0.91 8.54 -14.97
N LEU A 126 -2.02 7.83 -15.26
CA LEU A 126 -3.24 7.91 -14.43
C LEU A 126 -3.03 7.28 -13.05
N MET A 127 -2.34 6.14 -12.98
CA MET A 127 -2.00 5.51 -11.71
C MET A 127 -1.07 6.41 -10.87
N LEU A 128 -0.08 7.04 -11.51
CA LEU A 128 0.87 7.93 -10.86
C LEU A 128 0.17 9.17 -10.28
N ARG A 129 -0.77 9.76 -11.03
CA ARG A 129 -1.64 10.85 -10.56
C ARG A 129 -2.48 10.40 -9.35
N GLN A 130 -3.03 9.19 -9.37
CA GLN A 130 -3.80 8.66 -8.24
C GLN A 130 -2.91 8.51 -6.99
N LEU A 131 -1.71 7.92 -7.12
CA LEU A 131 -0.76 7.83 -6.01
C LEU A 131 -0.42 9.20 -5.41
N ASP A 132 -0.23 10.21 -6.25
CA ASP A 132 0.04 11.58 -5.84
C ASP A 132 -1.16 12.23 -5.11
N THR A 133 -2.40 12.00 -5.58
CA THR A 133 -3.62 12.38 -4.85
C THR A 133 -3.70 11.71 -3.48
N LEU A 134 -3.48 10.40 -3.41
CA LEU A 134 -3.48 9.64 -2.16
C LEU A 134 -2.39 10.12 -1.20
N ARG A 135 -1.21 10.47 -1.71
CA ARG A 135 -0.10 11.00 -0.91
C ARG A 135 -0.44 12.36 -0.30
N ARG A 136 -1.04 13.27 -1.09
CA ARG A 136 -1.40 14.61 -0.60
C ARG A 136 -2.54 14.59 0.41
N LEU A 137 -3.57 13.79 0.17
CA LEU A 137 -4.82 13.85 0.94
C LEU A 137 -4.94 12.76 1.99
N GLY A 138 -4.20 11.66 1.86
CA GLY A 138 -4.37 10.45 2.67
C GLY A 138 -4.09 10.62 4.17
N ARG A 139 -3.34 11.66 4.56
CA ARG A 139 -3.08 12.00 5.98
C ARG A 139 -4.22 12.80 6.64
N GLY A 140 -4.99 13.51 5.82
CA GLY A 140 -5.96 14.50 6.28
C GLY A 140 -7.35 13.93 6.57
N PRO A 141 -8.37 14.80 6.61
CA PRO A 141 -9.77 14.41 6.75
C PRO A 141 -10.24 13.53 5.59
N LEU A 142 -11.23 12.67 5.85
CA LEU A 142 -11.74 11.72 4.86
C LEU A 142 -12.45 12.41 3.68
N ALA A 143 -13.22 13.48 3.93
CA ALA A 143 -14.06 14.10 2.90
C ALA A 143 -13.28 14.64 1.68
N PRO A 144 -12.18 15.40 1.84
CA PRO A 144 -11.34 15.79 0.70
C PRO A 144 -10.80 14.60 -0.11
N LEU A 145 -10.40 13.52 0.57
CA LEU A 145 -9.89 12.32 -0.09
C LEU A 145 -10.98 11.64 -0.93
N VAL A 146 -12.18 11.43 -0.36
CA VAL A 146 -13.31 10.80 -1.07
C VAL A 146 -13.75 11.67 -2.25
N GLU A 147 -13.81 13.00 -2.08
CA GLU A 147 -14.17 13.92 -3.18
C GLU A 147 -13.13 13.93 -4.31
N ALA A 148 -11.85 13.81 -3.99
CA ALA A 148 -10.82 13.69 -5.02
C ALA A 148 -10.90 12.33 -5.74
N MET A 149 -11.06 11.24 -4.98
CA MET A 149 -11.09 9.88 -5.53
C MET A 149 -12.29 9.61 -6.41
N VAL A 150 -13.48 10.14 -6.08
CA VAL A 150 -14.67 9.95 -6.93
C VAL A 150 -14.54 10.60 -8.31
N ARG A 151 -13.63 11.58 -8.45
CA ARG A 151 -13.29 12.27 -9.70
C ARG A 151 -11.97 11.78 -10.31
N ASP A 152 -11.31 10.80 -9.68
CA ASP A 152 -10.02 10.29 -10.12
C ASP A 152 -10.17 9.54 -11.46
N PRO A 153 -9.43 9.93 -12.52
CA PRO A 153 -9.58 9.33 -13.84
C PRO A 153 -9.20 7.83 -13.88
N ALA A 154 -8.29 7.36 -13.02
CA ALA A 154 -7.96 5.94 -12.97
C ALA A 154 -9.12 5.14 -12.35
N LEU A 155 -9.71 5.63 -11.25
CA LEU A 155 -10.86 5.00 -10.60
C LEU A 155 -12.11 5.00 -11.50
N ILE A 156 -12.37 6.10 -12.20
CA ILE A 156 -13.47 6.21 -13.17
C ILE A 156 -13.33 5.13 -14.25
N LEU A 157 -12.14 4.94 -14.83
CA LEU A 157 -11.91 3.88 -15.83
C LEU A 157 -12.00 2.48 -15.22
N TRP A 158 -11.48 2.30 -14.00
CA TRP A 158 -11.50 1.02 -13.29
C TRP A 158 -12.93 0.53 -13.02
N LEU A 159 -13.85 1.43 -12.68
CA LEU A 159 -15.23 1.10 -12.33
C LEU A 159 -16.25 1.46 -13.42
N ASP A 160 -15.79 1.71 -14.64
CA ASP A 160 -16.63 2.02 -15.81
C ASP A 160 -17.51 3.28 -15.64
N GLY A 161 -17.08 4.22 -14.78
CA GLY A 161 -17.78 5.47 -14.52
C GLY A 161 -17.88 6.39 -15.75
N GLN A 162 -16.97 6.27 -16.71
CA GLN A 162 -17.04 7.00 -17.99
C GLN A 162 -18.26 6.61 -18.84
N LYS A 163 -18.84 5.43 -18.59
CA LYS A 163 -20.06 4.95 -19.25
C LYS A 163 -21.33 5.44 -18.53
N ASN A 164 -21.21 6.01 -17.33
CA ASN A 164 -22.34 6.44 -16.51
C ASN A 164 -22.98 7.72 -17.06
N THR A 165 -24.22 7.62 -17.53
CA THR A 165 -24.96 8.76 -18.10
C THR A 165 -26.35 8.87 -17.53
N ARG A 166 -26.95 10.06 -17.61
CA ARG A 166 -28.36 10.28 -17.25
C ARG A 166 -29.35 9.35 -17.98
N LYS A 167 -28.99 8.81 -19.14
CA LYS A 167 -29.83 7.88 -19.93
C LYS A 167 -29.61 6.42 -19.55
N ALA A 168 -28.44 6.11 -18.98
CA ALA A 168 -28.04 4.77 -18.58
C ALA A 168 -27.14 4.90 -17.34
N PRO A 169 -27.73 5.08 -16.15
CA PRO A 169 -26.98 5.12 -14.90
C PRO A 169 -26.24 3.80 -14.67
N ASN A 170 -24.97 3.86 -14.30
CA ASN A 170 -24.15 2.70 -13.95
C ASN A 170 -23.89 2.69 -12.45
N GLU A 171 -24.45 1.68 -11.77
CA GLU A 171 -24.41 1.54 -10.31
C GLU A 171 -23.05 1.14 -9.76
N ASN A 172 -22.15 0.60 -10.59
CA ASN A 172 -20.91 -0.02 -10.13
C ASN A 172 -20.09 0.92 -9.22
N LEU A 173 -19.68 2.10 -9.71
CA LEU A 173 -18.91 3.03 -8.87
C LEU A 173 -19.68 3.50 -7.63
N ALA A 174 -21.01 3.67 -7.71
CA ALA A 174 -21.81 4.11 -6.58
C ALA A 174 -21.87 3.05 -5.47
N ARG A 175 -22.07 1.79 -5.86
CA ARG A 175 -22.08 0.63 -4.97
C ARG A 175 -20.74 0.47 -4.27
N GLU A 176 -19.65 0.43 -5.04
CA GLU A 176 -18.30 0.26 -4.49
C GLU A 176 -17.90 1.42 -3.57
N LEU A 177 -18.34 2.65 -3.89
CA LEU A 177 -18.08 3.80 -3.04
C LEU A 177 -18.72 3.65 -1.65
N MET A 178 -19.96 3.14 -1.58
CA MET A 178 -20.63 2.85 -0.32
C MET A 178 -20.04 1.63 0.37
N GLU A 179 -19.92 0.50 -0.34
CA GLU A 179 -19.57 -0.81 0.21
C GLU A 179 -18.11 -0.94 0.62
N LEU A 180 -17.18 -0.56 -0.27
CA LEU A 180 -15.77 -0.92 -0.11
C LEU A 180 -14.89 0.27 0.26
N PHE A 181 -15.32 1.49 -0.06
CA PHE A 181 -14.50 2.68 0.13
C PHE A 181 -14.94 3.60 1.26
N THR A 182 -16.21 3.61 1.65
CA THR A 182 -16.72 4.52 2.70
C THR A 182 -17.49 3.83 3.81
N LEU A 183 -18.72 3.36 3.60
CA LEU A 183 -19.62 2.93 4.68
C LEU A 183 -19.39 1.50 5.16
N GLY A 184 -18.79 0.66 4.32
CA GLY A 184 -18.68 -0.77 4.57
C GLY A 184 -19.91 -1.55 4.12
N ILE A 185 -19.74 -2.86 3.93
CA ILE A 185 -20.85 -3.78 3.67
C ILE A 185 -21.82 -3.73 4.86
N GLY A 186 -23.11 -3.53 4.58
CA GLY A 186 -24.12 -3.35 5.63
C GLY A 186 -24.07 -2.00 6.34
N GLY A 187 -23.38 -1.00 5.79
CA GLY A 187 -23.22 0.35 6.35
C GLY A 187 -24.48 1.24 6.35
N GLY A 188 -25.68 0.64 6.37
CA GLY A 188 -26.96 1.37 6.51
C GLY A 188 -27.46 2.08 5.24
N TYR A 189 -26.93 1.72 4.06
CA TYR A 189 -27.47 2.16 2.77
C TYR A 189 -28.38 1.08 2.18
N THR A 190 -29.24 1.47 1.24
CA THR A 190 -30.17 0.59 0.52
C THR A 190 -29.81 0.52 -0.96
N GLU A 191 -30.41 -0.44 -1.67
CA GLU A 191 -30.31 -0.51 -3.13
C GLU A 191 -30.83 0.75 -3.85
N ALA A 192 -31.82 1.44 -3.24
CA ALA A 192 -32.28 2.72 -3.75
C ALA A 192 -31.19 3.80 -3.64
N ASP A 193 -30.44 3.82 -2.54
CA ASP A 193 -29.32 4.75 -2.37
C ASP A 193 -28.21 4.51 -3.38
N VAL A 194 -27.94 3.24 -3.73
CA VAL A 194 -26.97 2.89 -4.79
C VAL A 194 -27.41 3.46 -6.14
N LYS A 195 -28.68 3.29 -6.52
CA LYS A 195 -29.25 3.83 -7.76
C LYS A 195 -29.20 5.36 -7.81
N GLU A 196 -29.55 6.00 -6.71
CA GLU A 196 -29.54 7.46 -6.59
C GLU A 196 -28.09 8.00 -6.58
N GLY A 197 -27.16 7.31 -5.93
CA GLY A 197 -25.73 7.56 -6.03
C GLY A 197 -25.20 7.42 -7.46
N ALA A 198 -25.65 6.40 -8.20
CA ALA A 198 -25.29 6.21 -9.61
C ALA A 198 -25.69 7.43 -10.45
N ARG A 199 -26.90 7.96 -10.21
CA ARG A 199 -27.37 9.20 -10.86
C ARG A 199 -26.48 10.40 -10.49
N ALA A 200 -26.05 10.53 -9.23
CA ALA A 200 -25.15 11.61 -8.80
C ALA A 200 -23.76 11.57 -9.47
N LEU A 201 -23.32 10.37 -9.87
CA LEU A 201 -22.04 10.13 -10.52
C LEU A 201 -22.07 10.21 -12.07
N THR A 202 -23.22 10.53 -12.67
CA THR A 202 -23.34 10.64 -14.13
C THR A 202 -22.56 11.83 -14.68
N GLY A 203 -22.10 11.73 -15.94
CA GLY A 203 -21.54 12.87 -16.68
C GLY A 203 -20.01 12.96 -16.71
N TRP A 204 -19.30 12.09 -16.01
CA TRP A 204 -17.84 12.07 -16.05
C TRP A 204 -17.30 11.30 -17.28
N LEU A 205 -16.21 11.80 -17.83
CA LEU A 205 -15.41 11.19 -18.89
C LEU A 205 -13.94 11.26 -18.53
N VAL A 206 -13.14 10.43 -19.16
CA VAL A 206 -11.69 10.45 -19.04
C VAL A 206 -11.08 10.68 -20.41
N ASP A 207 -10.31 11.76 -20.54
CA ASP A 207 -9.46 11.98 -21.70
C ASP A 207 -8.09 11.32 -21.42
N ARG A 208 -7.78 10.28 -22.19
CA ARG A 208 -6.54 9.51 -22.04
C ARG A 208 -5.32 10.23 -22.61
N ARG A 209 -5.50 11.22 -23.50
CA ARG A 209 -4.41 11.99 -24.09
C ARG A 209 -3.85 12.99 -23.08
N THR A 210 -4.74 13.69 -22.40
CA THR A 210 -4.39 14.69 -21.37
C THR A 210 -4.35 14.11 -19.96
N ALA A 211 -4.79 12.85 -19.80
CA ALA A 211 -4.83 12.13 -18.53
C ALA A 211 -5.68 12.85 -17.46
N VAL A 212 -6.80 13.46 -17.86
CA VAL A 212 -7.73 14.20 -16.98
C VAL A 212 -9.14 13.65 -17.05
N ALA A 213 -9.87 13.77 -15.94
CA ALA A 213 -11.32 13.58 -15.92
C ALA A 213 -12.00 14.90 -16.32
N ARG A 214 -13.01 14.83 -17.19
CA ARG A 214 -13.82 15.97 -17.62
C ARG A 214 -15.30 15.71 -17.37
N PHE A 215 -16.00 16.73 -16.88
CA PHE A 215 -17.44 16.66 -16.64
C PHE A 215 -18.20 17.19 -17.86
N GLU A 216 -19.15 16.40 -18.36
CA GLU A 216 -20.06 16.77 -19.43
C GLU A 216 -21.48 16.92 -18.89
N GLU A 217 -21.89 18.16 -18.70
CA GLU A 217 -23.18 18.52 -18.10
C GLU A 217 -24.38 17.89 -18.82
N ARG A 218 -24.34 17.77 -20.16
CA ARG A 218 -25.41 17.15 -20.96
C ARG A 218 -25.62 15.66 -20.65
N ARG A 219 -24.61 14.99 -20.08
CA ARG A 219 -24.66 13.58 -19.67
C ARG A 219 -25.01 13.42 -18.19
N HIS A 220 -25.04 14.51 -17.41
CA HIS A 220 -25.38 14.47 -16.00
C HIS A 220 -26.89 14.52 -15.78
N ASP A 221 -27.36 13.75 -14.79
CA ASP A 221 -28.72 13.82 -14.29
C ASP A 221 -28.81 14.91 -13.22
N LYS A 222 -29.45 16.03 -13.56
CA LYS A 222 -29.63 17.18 -12.65
C LYS A 222 -30.84 17.05 -11.73
N ALA A 223 -31.70 16.05 -11.94
CA ALA A 223 -32.91 15.94 -11.13
C ALA A 223 -32.54 15.67 -9.65
N PRO A 224 -33.40 16.10 -8.71
CA PRO A 224 -33.22 15.81 -7.30
C PRO A 224 -33.07 14.31 -7.05
N LYS A 225 -32.19 13.98 -6.11
CA LYS A 225 -31.88 12.62 -5.68
C LYS A 225 -32.11 12.51 -4.19
N THR A 226 -32.52 11.33 -3.73
CA THR A 226 -32.66 11.04 -2.30
C THR A 226 -31.65 9.98 -1.94
N ILE A 227 -30.65 10.34 -1.13
CA ILE A 227 -29.52 9.48 -0.78
C ILE A 227 -29.35 9.54 0.74
N LEU A 228 -29.41 8.39 1.41
CA LEU A 228 -29.29 8.23 2.86
C LEU A 228 -30.23 9.16 3.64
N GLY A 229 -31.47 9.29 3.15
CA GLY A 229 -32.50 10.16 3.71
C GLY A 229 -32.33 11.66 3.42
N SER A 230 -31.25 12.07 2.75
CA SER A 230 -31.03 13.46 2.34
C SER A 230 -31.52 13.67 0.90
N ARG A 231 -32.29 14.74 0.65
CA ARG A 231 -32.79 15.07 -0.70
C ARG A 231 -32.13 16.34 -1.24
N GLY A 232 -31.64 16.27 -2.47
CA GLY A 232 -31.02 17.43 -3.13
C GLY A 232 -30.55 17.14 -4.54
N ALA A 233 -30.07 18.17 -5.25
CA ALA A 233 -29.45 18.02 -6.56
C ALA A 233 -28.01 17.50 -6.42
N PHE A 234 -27.85 16.25 -5.95
CA PHE A 234 -26.53 15.68 -5.72
C PHE A 234 -25.73 15.54 -7.02
N ASP A 235 -24.48 15.96 -6.95
CA ASP A 235 -23.39 15.72 -7.88
C ASP A 235 -22.32 14.85 -7.22
N ALA A 236 -21.24 14.53 -7.94
CA ALA A 236 -20.18 13.67 -7.40
C ALA A 236 -19.54 14.23 -6.11
N GLY A 237 -19.40 15.55 -5.97
CA GLY A 237 -18.75 16.16 -4.80
C GLY A 237 -19.64 16.18 -3.57
N SER A 238 -20.88 16.63 -3.72
CA SER A 238 -21.88 16.62 -2.65
C SER A 238 -22.22 15.19 -2.20
N TYR A 239 -22.25 14.23 -3.12
CA TYR A 239 -22.39 12.81 -2.80
C TYR A 239 -21.19 12.28 -1.99
N ALA A 240 -19.96 12.57 -2.43
CA ALA A 240 -18.74 12.20 -1.69
C ALA A 240 -18.72 12.79 -0.27
N ARG A 241 -19.09 14.06 -0.11
CA ARG A 241 -19.17 14.72 1.20
C ARG A 241 -20.27 14.12 2.09
N LEU A 242 -21.43 13.78 1.51
CA LEU A 242 -22.48 13.08 2.25
C LEU A 242 -21.96 11.77 2.84
N LEU A 243 -21.31 10.93 2.02
CA LEU A 243 -20.77 9.64 2.47
C LEU A 243 -19.66 9.81 3.51
N ALA A 244 -18.69 10.68 3.25
CA ALA A 244 -17.57 10.89 4.15
C ALA A 244 -17.97 11.54 5.48
N GLY A 245 -19.10 12.24 5.53
CA GLY A 245 -19.65 12.83 6.75
C GLY A 245 -20.42 11.84 7.63
N ARG A 246 -20.64 10.60 7.18
CA ARG A 246 -21.35 9.58 7.97
C ARG A 246 -20.46 9.01 9.07
N PRO A 247 -20.97 8.80 10.31
CA PRO A 247 -20.25 8.09 11.36
C PRO A 247 -19.82 6.67 10.95
N GLU A 248 -20.62 6.01 10.10
CA GLU A 248 -20.30 4.71 9.49
C GLU A 248 -18.98 4.77 8.73
N ALA A 249 -18.75 5.84 7.96
CA ALA A 249 -17.52 6.00 7.18
C ALA A 249 -16.28 6.14 8.06
N ALA A 250 -16.38 6.95 9.13
CA ALA A 250 -15.29 7.08 10.09
C ALA A 250 -14.97 5.75 10.78
N ARG A 251 -16.00 4.99 11.18
CA ARG A 251 -15.84 3.66 11.81
C ARG A 251 -15.22 2.65 10.84
N PHE A 252 -15.68 2.61 9.60
CA PHE A 252 -15.16 1.69 8.58
C PHE A 252 -13.70 1.99 8.23
N ILE A 253 -13.33 3.25 7.99
CA ILE A 253 -11.94 3.60 7.70
C ILE A 253 -11.03 3.29 8.89
N ALA A 254 -11.47 3.58 10.12
CA ALA A 254 -10.70 3.26 11.31
C ALA A 254 -10.50 1.75 11.48
N SER A 255 -11.51 0.93 11.19
CA SER A 255 -11.37 -0.53 11.22
C SER A 255 -10.42 -1.02 10.13
N ARG A 256 -10.48 -0.47 8.90
CA ARG A 256 -9.54 -0.80 7.81
C ARG A 256 -8.09 -0.48 8.18
N LEU A 257 -7.84 0.66 8.82
CA LEU A 257 -6.53 1.01 9.36
C LEU A 257 -6.10 0.04 10.46
N TRP A 258 -6.99 -0.27 11.41
CA TRP A 258 -6.70 -1.29 12.43
C TRP A 258 -6.30 -2.63 11.80
N PHE A 259 -7.10 -3.17 10.89
CA PHE A 259 -6.79 -4.43 10.22
C PHE A 259 -5.45 -4.40 9.47
N ARG A 260 -5.06 -3.25 8.90
CA ARG A 260 -3.78 -3.11 8.22
C ARG A 260 -2.59 -3.09 9.17
N TYR A 261 -2.69 -2.37 10.29
CA TYR A 261 -1.55 -2.06 11.15
C TYR A 261 -1.46 -2.98 12.39
N ALA A 262 -2.60 -3.46 12.88
CA ALA A 262 -2.74 -4.29 14.08
C ALA A 262 -3.15 -5.75 13.76
N GLY A 263 -3.53 -6.06 12.52
CA GLY A 263 -3.97 -7.41 12.13
C GLY A 263 -5.45 -7.68 12.44
N VAL A 264 -5.88 -8.93 12.26
CA VAL A 264 -7.30 -9.33 12.30
C VAL A 264 -7.71 -10.03 13.59
N ASP A 265 -6.75 -10.54 14.36
CA ASP A 265 -7.03 -11.42 15.50
C ASP A 265 -7.42 -10.65 16.77
N VAL A 266 -6.98 -9.39 16.88
CA VAL A 266 -7.36 -8.50 17.98
C VAL A 266 -8.38 -7.50 17.43
N PRO A 267 -9.58 -7.36 18.02
CA PRO A 267 -10.57 -6.41 17.54
C PRO A 267 -10.13 -4.95 17.73
N PRO A 268 -10.57 -4.02 16.87
CA PRO A 268 -10.30 -2.60 17.05
C PRO A 268 -10.91 -2.10 18.36
N PRO A 269 -10.19 -1.31 19.16
CA PRO A 269 -10.76 -0.71 20.36
C PRO A 269 -11.82 0.33 19.99
N GLU A 270 -12.76 0.56 20.92
CA GLU A 270 -13.75 1.62 20.73
C GLU A 270 -13.09 3.00 20.64
N GLY A 271 -13.68 3.90 19.86
CA GLY A 271 -13.25 5.31 19.80
C GLY A 271 -11.96 5.59 19.01
N ILE A 272 -11.40 4.63 18.27
CA ILE A 272 -10.22 4.88 17.41
C ILE A 272 -10.49 5.80 16.20
N THR A 273 -11.74 6.17 15.95
CA THR A 273 -12.10 7.15 14.91
C THR A 273 -11.49 8.52 15.19
N GLY A 274 -11.46 9.42 14.21
CA GLY A 274 -10.88 10.75 14.37
C GLY A 274 -11.22 11.69 13.22
N PRO A 275 -10.89 12.99 13.36
CA PRO A 275 -11.14 14.00 12.32
C PRO A 275 -10.27 13.81 11.07
N ASP A 276 -9.12 13.14 11.20
CA ASP A 276 -8.19 12.84 10.13
C ASP A 276 -7.47 11.50 10.36
N THR A 277 -6.83 10.98 9.30
CA THR A 277 -6.12 9.71 9.32
C THR A 277 -4.97 9.68 10.33
N VAL A 278 -4.24 10.80 10.50
CA VAL A 278 -3.11 10.88 11.45
C VAL A 278 -3.60 10.70 12.89
N THR A 279 -4.75 11.28 13.23
CA THR A 279 -5.37 11.13 14.55
C THR A 279 -5.80 9.68 14.78
N VAL A 280 -6.39 9.03 13.77
CA VAL A 280 -6.76 7.60 13.86
C VAL A 280 -5.52 6.73 14.08
N LEU A 281 -4.44 6.96 13.32
CA LEU A 281 -3.17 6.24 13.50
C LEU A 281 -2.57 6.47 14.89
N ARG A 282 -2.63 7.69 15.42
CA ARG A 282 -2.18 7.99 16.79
C ARG A 282 -2.96 7.18 17.80
N ARG A 283 -4.30 7.22 17.74
CA ARG A 283 -5.19 6.47 18.64
C ARG A 283 -4.96 4.97 18.55
N LEU A 284 -4.76 4.45 17.34
CA LEU A 284 -4.41 3.05 17.08
C LEU A 284 -3.11 2.66 17.79
N PHE A 285 -2.03 3.40 17.58
CA PHE A 285 -0.72 3.04 18.12
C PHE A 285 -0.63 3.26 19.64
N THR A 286 -1.40 4.18 20.21
CA THR A 286 -1.47 4.38 21.67
C THR A 286 -2.55 3.55 22.36
N ALA A 287 -3.30 2.72 21.62
CA ALA A 287 -4.38 1.95 22.21
C ALA A 287 -3.82 0.91 23.22
N PRO A 288 -4.47 0.72 24.39
CA PRO A 288 -4.05 -0.30 25.37
C PRO A 288 -4.04 -1.73 24.82
N THR A 289 -4.85 -2.02 23.80
CA THR A 289 -4.90 -3.34 23.13
C THR A 289 -3.83 -3.50 22.04
N PHE A 290 -3.21 -2.44 21.56
CA PHE A 290 -2.20 -2.53 20.49
C PHE A 290 -0.98 -3.42 20.83
N PRO A 291 -0.45 -3.43 22.07
CA PRO A 291 0.60 -4.39 22.45
C PRO A 291 0.18 -5.86 22.34
N GLN A 292 -1.12 -6.18 22.41
CA GLN A 292 -1.65 -7.54 22.29
C GLN A 292 -1.61 -8.05 20.85
N THR A 293 -1.36 -7.16 19.88
CA THR A 293 -1.32 -7.50 18.46
C THR A 293 0.02 -8.06 18.04
N ARG A 294 0.94 -8.36 18.96
CA ARG A 294 2.29 -8.82 18.62
C ARG A 294 2.24 -10.23 18.01
N ASP A 295 3.11 -10.49 17.05
CA ASP A 295 3.27 -11.81 16.42
C ASP A 295 1.99 -12.34 15.72
N ASN A 296 1.09 -11.44 15.30
CA ASN A 296 -0.20 -11.78 14.68
C ASN A 296 -0.35 -11.29 13.23
N LEU A 297 0.55 -10.42 12.75
CA LEU A 297 0.39 -9.79 11.45
C LEU A 297 1.32 -10.45 10.45
N VAL A 298 0.71 -11.23 9.57
CA VAL A 298 1.40 -11.76 8.38
C VAL A 298 1.79 -10.60 7.47
N LYS A 299 3.10 -10.42 7.26
CA LYS A 299 3.62 -9.38 6.36
C LYS A 299 3.17 -9.66 4.93
N GLN A 300 2.57 -8.64 4.33
CA GLN A 300 2.24 -8.66 2.91
C GLN A 300 3.53 -8.78 2.07
N PRO A 301 3.51 -9.44 0.91
CA PRO A 301 4.71 -9.66 0.08
C PRO A 301 5.57 -8.41 -0.19
N VAL A 302 4.97 -7.27 -0.52
CA VAL A 302 5.67 -5.99 -0.74
C VAL A 302 6.31 -5.51 0.55
N GLU A 303 5.62 -5.60 1.68
CA GLU A 303 6.16 -5.21 2.99
C GLU A 303 7.32 -6.11 3.42
N TRP A 304 7.19 -7.42 3.22
CA TRP A 304 8.27 -8.37 3.45
C TRP A 304 9.50 -8.06 2.58
N LEU A 305 9.29 -7.80 1.28
CA LEU A 305 10.37 -7.54 0.33
C LEU A 305 11.09 -6.22 0.63
N VAL A 306 10.33 -5.13 0.83
CA VAL A 306 10.88 -3.80 1.11
C VAL A 306 11.59 -3.80 2.45
N GLY A 307 11.02 -4.42 3.50
CA GLY A 307 11.67 -4.55 4.79
C GLY A 307 12.99 -5.31 4.71
N ALA A 308 13.01 -6.43 3.96
CA ALA A 308 14.24 -7.20 3.76
C ALA A 308 15.29 -6.38 2.99
N ALA A 309 14.88 -5.67 1.94
CA ALA A 309 15.77 -4.81 1.16
C ALA A 309 16.36 -3.68 2.02
N ARG A 310 15.55 -3.03 2.88
CA ARG A 310 16.00 -2.00 3.82
C ARG A 310 17.03 -2.54 4.81
N GLN A 311 16.72 -3.67 5.46
CA GLN A 311 17.60 -4.28 6.47
C GLN A 311 18.90 -4.83 5.87
N LEU A 312 18.86 -5.27 4.61
CA LEU A 312 20.04 -5.75 3.89
C LEU A 312 20.80 -4.66 3.12
N GLY A 313 20.32 -3.40 3.15
CA GLY A 313 20.94 -2.29 2.42
C GLY A 313 20.87 -2.45 0.90
N VAL A 314 19.86 -3.16 0.39
CA VAL A 314 19.67 -3.41 -1.04
C VAL A 314 18.74 -2.35 -1.63
N ARG A 315 19.19 -1.66 -2.67
CA ARG A 315 18.36 -0.75 -3.48
C ARG A 315 17.84 -1.48 -4.72
N PRO A 316 16.51 -1.64 -4.90
CA PRO A 316 15.96 -2.25 -6.10
C PRO A 316 16.48 -1.64 -7.41
N SER A 317 16.66 -0.32 -7.46
CA SER A 317 17.18 0.38 -8.65
C SER A 317 18.66 0.14 -8.92
N ALA A 318 19.45 -0.26 -7.91
CA ALA A 318 20.87 -0.54 -8.05
C ALA A 318 21.16 -2.01 -8.45
N LEU A 319 20.14 -2.87 -8.48
CA LEU A 319 20.30 -4.23 -8.95
C LEU A 319 20.53 -4.27 -10.47
N PRO A 320 21.32 -5.23 -10.98
CA PRO A 320 21.39 -5.49 -12.41
C PRO A 320 20.00 -5.78 -13.00
N GLU A 321 19.84 -5.56 -14.30
CA GLU A 321 18.57 -5.77 -15.02
C GLU A 321 17.94 -7.15 -14.74
N GLN A 322 18.75 -8.21 -14.73
CA GLN A 322 18.28 -9.55 -14.39
C GLN A 322 17.72 -9.61 -12.97
N GLY A 323 18.37 -8.94 -12.01
CA GLY A 323 17.90 -8.86 -10.64
C GLY A 323 16.57 -8.11 -10.52
N ARG A 324 16.43 -6.95 -11.19
CA ARG A 324 15.16 -6.21 -11.20
C ARG A 324 14.01 -7.05 -11.77
N ARG A 325 14.24 -7.75 -12.89
CA ARG A 325 13.28 -8.69 -13.47
C ARG A 325 12.91 -9.84 -12.52
N GLN A 326 13.88 -10.38 -11.78
CA GLN A 326 13.62 -11.43 -10.79
C GLN A 326 12.80 -10.92 -9.59
N LEU A 327 13.04 -9.70 -9.11
CA LEU A 327 12.20 -9.07 -8.07
C LEU A 327 10.75 -8.96 -8.54
N MET A 328 10.54 -8.43 -9.75
CA MET A 328 9.23 -8.27 -10.35
C MET A 328 8.53 -9.63 -10.57
N ALA A 329 9.26 -10.63 -11.07
CA ALA A 329 8.73 -11.98 -11.22
C ALA A 329 8.34 -12.61 -9.87
N GLY A 330 9.12 -12.37 -8.82
CA GLY A 330 8.83 -12.84 -7.46
C GLY A 330 7.59 -12.19 -6.86
N LEU A 331 7.43 -10.86 -6.99
CA LEU A 331 6.21 -10.16 -6.54
C LEU A 331 4.97 -10.61 -7.32
N ASN A 332 5.13 -10.90 -8.62
CA ASN A 332 4.05 -11.48 -9.41
C ASN A 332 3.70 -12.90 -8.95
N ALA A 333 4.69 -13.73 -8.60
CA ALA A 333 4.48 -15.07 -8.06
C ALA A 333 3.90 -15.06 -6.63
N LEU A 334 4.00 -13.94 -5.93
CA LEU A 334 3.39 -13.69 -4.63
C LEU A 334 2.03 -12.96 -4.75
N ASP A 335 1.51 -12.78 -5.95
CA ASP A 335 0.22 -12.12 -6.24
C ASP A 335 0.06 -10.69 -5.66
N GLN A 336 1.18 -10.00 -5.41
CA GLN A 336 1.18 -8.62 -4.92
C GLN A 336 2.14 -7.74 -5.71
N MET A 337 1.79 -7.49 -6.97
CA MET A 337 2.47 -6.52 -7.81
C MET A 337 1.89 -5.11 -7.56
N PRO A 338 2.70 -4.09 -7.18
CA PRO A 338 2.21 -2.71 -7.06
C PRO A 338 1.47 -2.26 -8.34
N LEU A 339 0.47 -1.37 -8.16
CA LEU A 339 -0.46 -0.93 -9.21
C LEU A 339 -1.43 -1.99 -9.76
N ARG A 340 -1.40 -3.23 -9.25
CA ARG A 340 -2.24 -4.34 -9.72
C ARG A 340 -2.99 -5.05 -8.59
N PRO A 341 -3.85 -4.34 -7.82
CA PRO A 341 -4.81 -5.04 -6.98
C PRO A 341 -5.67 -5.99 -7.86
N PRO A 342 -5.95 -7.22 -7.38
CA PRO A 342 -6.63 -8.24 -8.17
C PRO A 342 -8.13 -7.97 -8.35
N SER A 343 -8.74 -7.19 -7.45
CA SER A 343 -10.14 -6.79 -7.51
C SER A 343 -10.34 -5.42 -6.88
N VAL A 344 -11.58 -4.90 -6.94
CA VAL A 344 -11.99 -3.66 -6.25
C VAL A 344 -11.92 -3.78 -4.71
N GLY A 345 -11.91 -4.99 -4.17
CA GLY A 345 -11.66 -5.24 -2.74
C GLY A 345 -10.19 -5.15 -2.32
N GLY A 346 -9.26 -5.01 -3.28
CA GLY A 346 -7.84 -4.95 -3.02
C GLY A 346 -7.17 -6.33 -2.95
N TRP A 347 -6.02 -6.39 -2.27
CA TRP A 347 -5.28 -7.64 -2.04
C TRP A 347 -5.79 -8.39 -0.81
N PRO A 348 -5.61 -9.72 -0.76
CA PRO A 348 -5.94 -10.49 0.43
C PRO A 348 -5.06 -10.10 1.64
N ALA A 349 -5.39 -10.64 2.81
CA ALA A 349 -4.69 -10.38 4.06
C ALA A 349 -4.48 -11.68 4.87
N GLY A 350 -3.64 -11.62 5.89
CA GLY A 350 -3.43 -12.71 6.83
C GLY A 350 -2.84 -13.97 6.16
N THR A 351 -3.38 -15.12 6.55
CA THR A 351 -2.88 -16.46 6.18
C THR A 351 -2.98 -16.77 4.68
N ALA A 352 -3.71 -15.99 3.89
CA ALA A 352 -3.70 -16.07 2.43
C ALA A 352 -2.28 -15.91 1.84
N TRP A 353 -1.38 -15.24 2.57
CA TRP A 353 0.03 -15.08 2.20
C TRP A 353 0.95 -16.19 2.72
N LEU A 354 0.42 -17.26 3.34
CA LEU A 354 1.16 -18.36 3.95
C LEU A 354 0.84 -19.69 3.24
N THR A 355 1.19 -19.77 1.97
CA THR A 355 1.07 -20.98 1.15
C THR A 355 2.44 -21.58 0.83
N THR A 356 2.50 -22.86 0.46
CA THR A 356 3.73 -23.52 -0.01
C THR A 356 4.35 -22.79 -1.21
N SER A 357 3.52 -22.31 -2.15
CA SER A 357 4.00 -21.54 -3.31
C SER A 357 4.58 -20.19 -2.89
N SER A 358 3.94 -19.50 -1.93
CA SER A 358 4.45 -18.23 -1.40
C SER A 358 5.79 -18.40 -0.67
N LEU A 359 5.98 -19.50 0.06
CA LEU A 359 7.24 -19.80 0.73
C LEU A 359 8.36 -20.02 -0.29
N GLN A 360 8.12 -20.78 -1.35
CA GLN A 360 9.09 -20.98 -2.42
C GLN A 360 9.46 -19.67 -3.14
N ALA A 361 8.48 -18.80 -3.38
CA ALA A 361 8.72 -17.49 -3.98
C ALA A 361 9.54 -16.59 -3.05
N ARG A 362 9.22 -16.55 -1.75
CA ARG A 362 10.01 -15.83 -0.73
C ARG A 362 11.43 -16.39 -0.61
N LEU A 363 11.64 -17.70 -0.66
CA LEU A 363 12.97 -18.32 -0.65
C LEU A 363 13.83 -17.84 -1.83
N ARG A 364 13.27 -17.79 -3.04
CA ARG A 364 13.99 -17.29 -4.23
C ARG A 364 14.35 -15.81 -4.08
N LEU A 365 13.39 -14.98 -3.66
CA LEU A 365 13.63 -13.55 -3.41
C LEU A 365 14.63 -13.30 -2.29
N ALA A 366 14.56 -14.07 -1.20
CA ALA A 366 15.48 -13.98 -0.07
C ALA A 366 16.90 -14.33 -0.51
N ASN A 367 17.09 -15.38 -1.32
CA ASN A 367 18.40 -15.73 -1.87
C ASN A 367 18.97 -14.67 -2.80
N GLN A 368 18.10 -13.98 -3.55
CA GLN A 368 18.50 -12.86 -4.38
C GLN A 368 18.93 -11.65 -3.54
N LEU A 369 18.13 -11.26 -2.54
CA LEU A 369 18.44 -10.14 -1.65
C LEU A 369 19.69 -10.43 -0.81
N ALA A 370 19.84 -11.64 -0.26
CA ALA A 370 21.02 -12.03 0.49
C ALA A 370 22.29 -12.02 -0.38
N GLY A 371 22.18 -12.38 -1.67
CA GLY A 371 23.29 -12.28 -2.62
C GLY A 371 23.65 -10.84 -3.02
N ALA A 372 22.74 -9.89 -2.82
CA ALA A 372 22.95 -8.47 -3.09
C ALA A 372 23.15 -7.64 -1.81
N ALA A 373 23.20 -8.28 -0.63
CA ALA A 373 23.29 -7.60 0.65
C ALA A 373 24.52 -6.70 0.69
N ALA A 374 24.34 -5.48 1.24
CA ALA A 374 25.41 -4.50 1.29
C ALA A 374 26.62 -5.04 2.08
N PRO A 375 27.87 -4.81 1.63
CA PRO A 375 29.06 -5.31 2.32
C PRO A 375 29.12 -4.93 3.81
N ALA A 376 28.68 -3.71 4.15
CA ALA A 376 28.61 -3.25 5.53
C ALA A 376 27.63 -4.06 6.39
N VAL A 377 26.51 -4.53 5.82
CA VAL A 377 25.55 -5.39 6.52
C VAL A 377 26.16 -6.77 6.77
N LEU A 378 26.80 -7.36 5.76
CA LEU A 378 27.50 -8.64 5.92
C LEU A 378 28.61 -8.55 6.97
N ALA A 379 29.40 -7.48 6.95
CA ALA A 379 30.46 -7.25 7.93
C ALA A 379 29.93 -7.16 9.37
N ARG A 380 28.78 -6.49 9.58
CA ARG A 380 28.12 -6.44 10.92
C ARG A 380 27.66 -7.82 11.37
N LEU A 381 27.09 -8.62 10.47
CA LEU A 381 26.65 -9.97 10.79
C LEU A 381 27.83 -10.89 11.12
N THR A 382 28.92 -10.82 10.35
CA THR A 382 30.08 -11.71 10.50
C THR A 382 31.06 -11.28 11.59
N ALA A 383 30.97 -10.03 12.08
CA ALA A 383 31.71 -9.57 13.25
C ALA A 383 31.31 -10.30 14.54
N ALA A 384 30.10 -10.86 14.60
CA ALA A 384 29.72 -11.75 15.70
C ALA A 384 30.44 -13.10 15.58
N PRO A 385 30.88 -13.71 16.71
CA PRO A 385 31.35 -15.09 16.72
C PRO A 385 30.30 -16.02 16.12
N THR A 386 30.70 -17.11 15.47
CA THR A 386 29.78 -18.05 14.81
C THR A 386 28.60 -18.44 15.69
N ALA A 387 28.84 -18.82 16.95
CA ALA A 387 27.78 -19.19 17.89
C ALA A 387 26.76 -18.05 18.17
N GLY A 388 27.17 -16.78 18.03
CA GLY A 388 26.34 -15.60 18.24
C GLY A 388 25.70 -15.03 16.97
N ARG A 389 26.01 -15.57 15.78
CA ARG A 389 25.45 -15.06 14.50
C ARG A 389 23.93 -15.20 14.38
N PRO A 390 23.26 -16.23 14.91
CA PRO A 390 21.80 -16.24 14.98
C PRO A 390 21.22 -15.04 15.76
N ASP A 391 21.86 -14.63 16.86
CA ASP A 391 21.43 -13.46 17.64
C ASP A 391 21.74 -12.14 16.90
N ALA A 392 22.90 -12.06 16.25
CA ALA A 392 23.21 -10.93 15.36
C ALA A 392 22.21 -10.82 14.20
N LEU A 393 21.76 -11.94 13.64
CA LEU A 393 20.72 -12.00 12.62
C LEU A 393 19.37 -11.50 13.15
N ALA A 394 18.96 -11.91 14.36
CA ALA A 394 17.75 -11.39 15.00
C ALA A 394 17.79 -9.86 15.12
N ARG A 395 18.92 -9.32 15.58
CA ARG A 395 19.11 -7.86 15.65
C ARG A 395 19.05 -7.21 14.28
N LEU A 396 19.72 -7.76 13.28
CA LEU A 396 19.75 -7.25 11.90
C LEU A 396 18.34 -7.19 11.29
N LEU A 397 17.56 -8.26 11.45
CA LEU A 397 16.22 -8.39 10.89
C LEU A 397 15.10 -7.80 11.77
N VAL A 398 15.48 -7.23 12.93
CA VAL A 398 14.56 -6.69 13.93
C VAL A 398 13.50 -7.72 14.35
N VAL A 399 13.96 -8.96 14.54
CA VAL A 399 13.20 -10.04 15.15
C VAL A 399 13.54 -10.06 16.64
N ASP A 400 12.52 -10.03 17.50
CA ASP A 400 12.76 -9.89 18.94
C ASP A 400 13.46 -11.11 19.53
N ARG A 401 13.08 -12.31 19.06
CA ARG A 401 13.73 -13.58 19.39
C ARG A 401 13.38 -14.66 18.38
N TRP A 402 14.29 -15.58 18.16
CA TRP A 402 14.00 -16.84 17.48
C TRP A 402 13.35 -17.83 18.45
N SER A 403 12.31 -18.53 18.01
CA SER A 403 11.84 -19.73 18.70
C SER A 403 12.94 -20.78 18.79
N ALA A 404 12.81 -21.74 19.71
CA ALA A 404 13.77 -22.84 19.84
C ALA A 404 13.91 -23.62 18.51
N ARG A 405 12.81 -23.80 17.78
CA ARG A 405 12.78 -24.47 16.48
C ARG A 405 13.53 -23.68 15.41
N THR A 406 13.26 -22.38 15.28
CA THR A 406 13.95 -21.53 14.30
C THR A 406 15.44 -21.42 14.64
N ARG A 407 15.79 -21.26 15.92
CA ARG A 407 17.19 -21.24 16.37
C ARG A 407 17.91 -22.54 16.01
N ALA A 408 17.31 -23.70 16.27
CA ALA A 408 17.90 -25.00 15.90
C ALA A 408 18.16 -25.14 14.39
N ALA A 409 17.33 -24.51 13.54
CA ALA A 409 17.54 -24.47 12.09
C ALA A 409 18.62 -23.45 11.65
N LEU A 410 18.80 -22.36 12.40
CA LEU A 410 19.78 -21.30 12.09
C LEU A 410 21.20 -21.67 12.55
N THR A 411 21.35 -22.33 13.70
CA THR A 411 22.67 -22.64 14.29
C THR A 411 23.62 -23.38 13.33
N PRO A 412 23.21 -24.43 12.60
CA PRO A 412 24.08 -25.14 11.66
C PRO A 412 24.50 -24.29 10.45
N LEU A 413 23.80 -23.17 10.19
CA LEU A 413 24.06 -22.26 9.08
C LEU A 413 24.95 -21.07 9.50
N ALA A 414 25.37 -21.01 10.75
CA ALA A 414 26.07 -19.84 11.28
C ALA A 414 27.37 -19.51 10.54
N ASP A 415 28.05 -20.51 9.95
CA ASP A 415 29.26 -20.31 9.15
C ASP A 415 29.00 -19.96 7.67
N ASP A 416 27.73 -19.95 7.23
CA ASP A 416 27.32 -19.50 5.90
C ASP A 416 26.38 -18.29 6.03
N PRO A 417 26.92 -17.05 6.07
CA PRO A 417 26.13 -15.84 6.27
C PRO A 417 25.01 -15.67 5.23
N ARG A 418 25.22 -16.12 3.99
CA ARG A 418 24.20 -16.02 2.94
C ARG A 418 23.04 -16.96 3.24
N ARG A 419 23.29 -18.24 3.52
CA ARG A 419 22.22 -19.19 3.89
C ARG A 419 21.55 -18.78 5.19
N LEU A 420 22.31 -18.24 6.15
CA LEU A 420 21.77 -17.72 7.41
C LEU A 420 20.77 -16.57 7.15
N LEU A 421 21.12 -15.60 6.31
CA LEU A 421 20.23 -14.51 5.89
C LEU A 421 18.96 -15.04 5.20
N VAL A 422 19.11 -15.97 4.26
CA VAL A 422 17.96 -16.56 3.54
C VAL A 422 17.00 -17.22 4.50
N THR A 423 17.51 -18.09 5.39
CA THR A 423 16.69 -18.83 6.36
C THR A 423 16.02 -17.88 7.36
N GLY A 424 16.71 -16.84 7.82
CA GLY A 424 16.14 -15.81 8.68
C GLY A 424 14.98 -15.06 8.01
N LEU A 425 15.16 -14.65 6.75
CA LEU A 425 14.13 -13.93 5.99
C LEU A 425 12.87 -14.76 5.69
N VAL A 426 12.96 -16.08 5.68
CA VAL A 426 11.79 -16.96 5.47
C VAL A 426 11.27 -17.62 6.74
N SER A 427 11.85 -17.27 7.89
CA SER A 427 11.40 -17.77 9.19
C SER A 427 9.97 -17.29 9.52
N PRO A 428 9.22 -18.05 10.32
CA PRO A 428 7.91 -17.61 10.83
C PRO A 428 7.98 -16.25 11.53
N GLU A 429 9.00 -16.04 12.37
CA GLU A 429 9.17 -14.82 13.17
C GLU A 429 9.52 -13.57 12.34
N TYR A 430 10.02 -13.76 11.11
CA TYR A 430 10.20 -12.65 10.17
C TYR A 430 8.96 -12.42 9.28
N ALA A 431 8.28 -13.49 8.89
CA ALA A 431 7.10 -13.44 8.04
C ALA A 431 5.83 -12.98 8.79
N VAL A 432 5.78 -13.20 10.10
CA VAL A 432 4.70 -12.78 11.00
C VAL A 432 5.30 -11.92 12.09
N SER A 433 4.83 -10.68 12.21
CA SER A 433 5.32 -9.68 13.18
C SER A 433 4.23 -9.19 14.10
#